data_AF-A0A7R9K9C1-F1
#
_entry.id   AF-A0A7R9K9C1-F1
#
_cell.length_a   1.000
_cell.length_b   1.000
_cell.length_c   1.000
_cell.angle_alpha   90.00
_cell.angle_beta   90.00
_cell.angle_gamma   90.00
#
_symmetry.space_group_name_H-M   'P 1'
#
loop_
_entity.id
_entity.type
_entity.pdbx_description
1 polymer ?
#
loop_
_entity_poly.entity_id
_entity_poly.type
_entity_poly.pdbx_seq_one_letter_code
_entity_poly.pdbx_strand_id
1 'polypeptide(L)'
;MPVVIENVRFYQVLEITEKESLGFTLSIQKGTGDFEIFENKRPLVTGQIRIPENAAAEFSKNISVPSEDSTNLTGEDVYSELNHRGYHYSGQFKGILNAQIGNEGSTAVIEWSNDWLLFLEALIQLAILHKGEDSQQMQLPLSFQKVIIDPSRHPVEHGKSTLSTPNQDSNVDFPIIGNLVYCESSVLDHATTEAGYV
;
A
#
# COMPACT_ATOMS: atom_id res chain seq x y z
N MET A 1 11.79 -6.91 11.96
CA MET A 1 10.77 -7.67 12.73
C MET A 1 9.44 -7.46 12.05
N PRO A 2 8.69 -8.52 11.72
CA PRO A 2 7.38 -8.40 11.10
C PRO A 2 6.32 -7.93 12.10
N VAL A 3 5.32 -7.22 11.61
CA VAL A 3 4.16 -6.75 12.39
C VAL A 3 2.88 -6.98 11.59
N VAL A 4 1.81 -7.31 12.32
CA VAL A 4 0.45 -7.37 11.80
C VAL A 4 -0.38 -6.31 12.50
N ILE A 5 -1.07 -5.49 11.71
CA ILE A 5 -1.98 -4.44 12.17
C ILE A 5 -3.38 -4.80 11.66
N GLU A 6 -4.35 -4.90 12.56
CA GLU A 6 -5.69 -5.39 12.28
C GLU A 6 -6.75 -4.39 12.76
N ASN A 7 -7.90 -4.40 12.09
CA ASN A 7 -9.09 -3.63 12.47
C ASN A 7 -8.83 -2.12 12.66
N VAL A 8 -8.01 -1.54 11.79
CA VAL A 8 -7.70 -0.10 11.83
C VAL A 8 -8.94 0.69 11.44
N ARG A 9 -9.28 1.72 12.22
CA ARG A 9 -10.37 2.66 11.92
C ARG A 9 -9.86 4.08 12.05
N PHE A 10 -10.23 4.92 11.09
CA PHE A 10 -9.99 6.35 11.09
C PHE A 10 -11.29 7.06 11.46
N TYR A 11 -11.25 7.87 12.51
CA TYR A 11 -12.44 8.60 12.98
C TYR A 11 -12.53 9.99 12.34
N GLN A 12 -11.39 10.55 11.93
CA GLN A 12 -11.34 11.91 11.39
C GLN A 12 -10.16 12.10 10.45
N VAL A 13 -10.38 12.93 9.44
CA VAL A 13 -9.35 13.45 8.53
C VAL A 13 -8.76 14.71 9.16
N LEU A 14 -7.42 14.80 9.15
CA LEU A 14 -6.72 15.98 9.64
C LEU A 14 -6.24 16.84 8.48
N GLU A 15 -6.59 18.13 8.52
CA GLU A 15 -6.01 19.14 7.66
C GLU A 15 -4.78 19.72 8.37
N ILE A 16 -3.61 19.59 7.75
CA ILE A 16 -2.34 20.07 8.30
C ILE A 16 -1.94 21.33 7.53
N THR A 17 -1.72 22.44 8.25
CA THR A 17 -1.20 23.67 7.65
C THR A 17 0.28 23.87 7.98
N GLU A 18 1.04 24.55 7.11
CA GLU A 18 2.49 24.77 7.29
C GLU A 18 2.88 25.50 8.60
N LYS A 19 1.91 26.19 9.22
CA LYS A 19 2.14 27.01 10.43
C LYS A 19 1.86 26.25 11.72
N GLU A 20 1.35 25.03 11.62
CA GLU A 20 0.89 24.26 12.77
C GLU A 20 1.85 23.11 13.07
N SER A 21 2.15 22.94 14.35
CA SER A 21 2.83 21.75 14.86
C SER A 21 1.78 20.90 15.57
N LEU A 22 1.54 19.70 15.04
CA LEU A 22 0.57 18.76 15.61
C LEU A 22 1.29 17.76 16.52
N GLY A 23 0.76 17.58 17.73
CA GLY A 23 1.25 16.61 18.70
C GLY A 23 0.35 15.39 18.74
N PHE A 24 0.92 14.22 18.41
CA PHE A 24 0.22 12.95 18.49
C PHE A 24 0.67 12.13 19.69
N THR A 25 -0.27 11.43 20.33
CA THR A 25 0.00 10.46 21.40
C THR A 25 -0.44 9.08 20.94
N LEU A 26 0.48 8.12 20.96
CA LEU A 26 0.20 6.70 20.71
C LEU A 26 0.13 5.95 22.05
N SER A 27 -0.99 5.25 22.26
CA SER A 27 -1.18 4.31 23.37
C SER A 27 -1.27 2.89 22.83
N ILE A 28 -0.61 1.92 23.48
CA ILE A 28 -0.68 0.49 23.12
C ILE A 28 -0.91 -0.33 24.39
N GLN A 29 -1.96 -1.14 24.39
CA GLN A 29 -2.28 -2.07 25.47
C GLN A 29 -1.46 -3.35 25.30
N LYS A 30 -0.49 -3.59 26.19
CA LYS A 30 0.46 -4.72 26.07
C LYS A 30 -0.19 -6.11 26.05
N GLY A 31 -1.38 -6.27 26.64
CA GLY A 31 -2.06 -7.56 26.72
C GLY A 31 -2.80 -7.93 25.44
N THR A 32 -3.56 -7.00 24.88
CA THR A 32 -4.41 -7.23 23.69
C THR A 32 -3.74 -6.79 22.40
N GLY A 33 -2.78 -5.85 22.46
CA GLY A 33 -2.22 -5.19 21.30
C GLY A 33 -3.08 -4.04 20.78
N ASP A 34 -4.19 -3.71 21.44
CA ASP A 34 -5.05 -2.61 21.02
C ASP A 34 -4.28 -1.29 21.11
N PHE A 35 -4.32 -0.50 20.05
CA PHE A 35 -3.66 0.79 19.97
C PHE A 35 -4.63 1.90 19.64
N GLU A 36 -4.29 3.10 20.11
CA GLU A 36 -5.05 4.33 19.89
C GLU A 36 -4.08 5.47 19.62
N ILE A 37 -4.36 6.26 18.57
CA ILE A 37 -3.64 7.48 18.24
C ILE A 37 -4.56 8.66 18.52
N PHE A 38 -4.06 9.61 19.30
CA PHE A 38 -4.77 10.81 19.71
C PHE A 38 -4.05 12.07 19.23
N GLU A 39 -4.82 13.08 18.85
CA GLU A 39 -4.38 14.47 18.90
C GLU A 39 -5.06 15.11 20.11
N ASN A 40 -4.25 15.58 21.07
CA ASN A 40 -4.75 16.08 22.35
C ASN A 40 -5.63 15.07 23.10
N LYS A 41 -6.96 15.26 23.08
CA LYS A 41 -7.96 14.40 23.74
C LYS A 41 -8.91 13.74 22.73
N ARG A 42 -8.61 13.84 21.44
CA ARG A 42 -9.47 13.34 20.37
C ARG A 42 -8.86 12.09 19.76
N PRO A 43 -9.55 10.93 19.78
CA PRO A 43 -9.08 9.74 19.09
C PRO A 43 -9.16 9.96 17.58
N LEU A 44 -8.08 9.65 16.89
CA LEU A 44 -7.97 9.75 15.43
C LEU A 44 -8.00 8.39 14.78
N VAL A 45 -7.25 7.45 15.37
CA VAL A 45 -7.08 6.10 14.84
C VAL A 45 -7.16 5.10 15.98
N THR A 46 -7.84 3.99 15.77
CA THR A 46 -7.77 2.80 16.62
C THR A 46 -7.40 1.59 15.78
N GLY A 47 -6.80 0.57 16.39
CA GLY A 47 -6.66 -0.74 15.79
C GLY A 47 -6.01 -1.72 16.75
N GLN A 48 -5.54 -2.84 16.25
CA GLN A 48 -4.79 -3.82 17.01
C GLN A 48 -3.45 -4.09 16.32
N ILE A 49 -2.36 -4.20 17.08
CA ILE A 49 -1.03 -4.52 16.58
C ILE A 49 -0.46 -5.73 17.30
N ARG A 50 0.14 -6.65 16.55
CA ARG A 50 0.79 -7.85 17.09
C ARG A 50 2.03 -8.24 16.28
N ILE A 51 2.93 -8.96 16.93
CA ILE A 51 4.04 -9.65 16.26
C ILE A 51 3.52 -11.04 15.89
N PRO A 52 3.53 -11.44 14.60
CA PRO A 52 3.07 -12.77 14.21
C PRO A 52 4.09 -13.83 14.63
N GLU A 53 3.61 -15.01 15.03
CA GLU A 53 4.48 -16.17 15.28
C GLU A 53 5.15 -16.65 14.00
N ASN A 54 4.41 -16.62 12.89
CA ASN A 54 4.89 -16.96 11.56
C ASN A 54 4.39 -15.92 10.54
N ALA A 55 5.23 -14.94 10.23
CA ALA A 55 4.89 -13.90 9.26
C ALA A 55 4.50 -14.46 7.89
N ALA A 56 5.15 -15.53 7.42
CA ALA A 56 4.86 -16.13 6.12
C ALA A 56 3.42 -16.69 6.02
N ALA A 57 2.85 -17.13 7.15
CA ALA A 57 1.49 -17.66 7.20
C ALA A 57 0.41 -16.57 7.25
N GLU A 58 0.78 -15.32 7.55
CA GLU A 58 -0.16 -14.20 7.61
C GLU A 58 -0.53 -13.68 6.22
N PHE A 59 0.37 -13.82 5.24
CA PHE A 59 0.16 -13.35 3.87
C PHE A 59 -0.95 -14.15 3.18
N SER A 60 -1.81 -13.45 2.45
CA SER A 60 -2.81 -14.11 1.60
C SER A 60 -2.10 -14.95 0.54
N LYS A 61 -2.59 -16.16 0.31
CA LYS A 61 -2.12 -17.04 -0.76
C LYS A 61 -2.86 -16.80 -2.09
N ASN A 62 -3.95 -16.04 -2.02
CA ASN A 62 -4.79 -15.71 -3.16
C ASN A 62 -4.46 -14.28 -3.60
N ILE A 63 -3.43 -14.16 -4.43
CA ILE A 63 -3.20 -12.94 -5.18
C ILE A 63 -4.01 -13.00 -6.45
N SER A 64 -4.81 -11.97 -6.68
CA SER A 64 -5.42 -11.79 -7.98
C SER A 64 -4.42 -11.08 -8.88
N VAL A 65 -4.06 -11.75 -9.97
CA VAL A 65 -3.34 -11.10 -11.05
C VAL A 65 -4.39 -10.52 -12.00
N PRO A 66 -4.31 -9.24 -12.40
CA PRO A 66 -5.28 -8.67 -13.31
C PRO A 66 -5.35 -9.50 -14.60
N SER A 67 -6.57 -9.74 -15.09
CA SER A 67 -6.83 -10.47 -16.33
C SER A 67 -6.18 -9.79 -17.55
N GLU A 68 -6.05 -10.50 -18.67
CA GLU A 68 -5.52 -9.93 -19.92
C GLU A 68 -6.28 -8.66 -20.37
N ASP A 69 -7.58 -8.54 -20.03
CA ASP A 69 -8.43 -7.38 -20.33
C ASP A 69 -8.21 -6.16 -19.41
N SER A 70 -7.20 -6.18 -18.55
CA SER A 70 -6.90 -5.08 -17.64
C SER A 70 -6.42 -3.81 -18.37
N THR A 71 -6.72 -2.66 -17.79
CA THR A 71 -6.22 -1.36 -18.26
C THR A 71 -4.82 -1.11 -17.73
N ASN A 72 -3.85 -0.93 -18.63
CA ASN A 72 -2.50 -0.51 -18.28
C ASN A 72 -2.41 1.01 -18.23
N LEU A 73 -1.85 1.53 -17.14
CA LEU A 73 -1.69 2.95 -16.87
C LEU A 73 -0.23 3.26 -16.60
N THR A 74 0.30 4.29 -17.26
CA THR A 74 1.58 4.88 -16.87
C THR A 74 1.42 5.64 -15.55
N GLY A 75 2.52 5.95 -14.85
CA GLY A 75 2.46 6.83 -13.68
C GLY A 75 1.81 8.18 -14.01
N GLU A 76 2.04 8.73 -15.21
CA GLU A 76 1.39 9.97 -15.65
C GLU A 76 -0.14 9.81 -15.75
N ASP A 77 -0.62 8.70 -16.31
CA ASP A 77 -2.05 8.40 -16.40
C ASP A 77 -2.66 8.24 -15.01
N VAL A 78 -2.00 7.49 -14.12
CA VAL A 78 -2.42 7.27 -12.73
C VAL A 78 -2.64 8.60 -12.00
N TYR A 79 -1.65 9.49 -12.03
CA TYR A 79 -1.75 10.75 -11.31
C TYR A 79 -2.62 11.78 -12.02
N SER A 80 -2.77 11.68 -13.33
CA SER A 80 -3.75 12.49 -14.06
C SER A 80 -5.15 12.11 -13.60
N GLU A 81 -5.48 10.82 -13.55
CA GLU A 81 -6.78 10.33 -13.09
C GLU A 81 -7.04 10.70 -11.62
N LEU A 82 -6.07 10.46 -10.73
CA LEU A 82 -6.18 10.86 -9.32
C LEU A 82 -6.40 12.37 -9.17
N ASN A 83 -5.72 13.19 -9.97
CA ASN A 83 -5.93 14.65 -9.96
C ASN A 83 -7.33 15.03 -10.46
N HIS A 84 -7.87 14.36 -11.48
CA HIS A 84 -9.27 14.58 -11.93
C HIS A 84 -10.28 14.22 -10.84
N ARG A 85 -9.99 13.22 -10.00
CA ARG A 85 -10.81 12.81 -8.85
C ARG A 85 -10.62 13.69 -7.60
N GLY A 86 -9.77 14.72 -7.66
CA GLY A 86 -9.52 15.67 -6.57
C GLY A 86 -8.34 15.34 -5.66
N TYR A 87 -7.52 14.33 -6.00
CA TYR A 87 -6.31 14.00 -5.26
C TYR A 87 -5.08 14.67 -5.88
N HIS A 88 -4.65 15.76 -5.24
CA HIS A 88 -3.55 16.60 -5.73
C HIS A 88 -2.17 16.14 -5.22
N TYR A 89 -1.75 14.93 -5.62
CA TYR A 89 -0.44 14.40 -5.26
C TYR A 89 0.71 15.11 -5.98
N SER A 90 1.83 15.32 -5.29
CA SER A 90 3.02 16.00 -5.82
C SER A 90 4.33 15.47 -5.23
N GLY A 91 5.44 15.75 -5.91
CA GLY A 91 6.79 15.39 -5.45
C GLY A 91 6.95 13.89 -5.17
N GLN A 92 7.53 13.56 -4.02
CA GLN A 92 7.84 12.18 -3.62
C GLN A 92 6.58 11.31 -3.36
N PHE A 93 5.40 11.93 -3.22
CA PHE A 93 4.14 11.20 -3.11
C PHE A 93 3.62 10.67 -4.44
N LYS A 94 4.32 10.92 -5.55
CA LYS A 94 4.04 10.34 -6.87
C LYS A 94 4.86 9.05 -7.12
N GLY A 95 4.77 8.07 -6.20
CA GLY A 95 5.60 6.85 -6.21
C GLY A 95 5.19 5.72 -7.17
N ILE A 96 3.92 5.59 -7.56
CA ILE A 96 3.44 4.65 -8.60
C ILE A 96 4.05 4.97 -9.98
N LEU A 97 4.80 4.04 -10.55
CA LEU A 97 5.46 4.14 -11.86
C LEU A 97 4.59 3.61 -13.01
N ASN A 98 3.82 2.56 -12.74
CA ASN A 98 2.79 2.03 -13.62
C ASN A 98 1.80 1.22 -12.80
N ALA A 99 0.59 1.04 -13.32
CA ALA A 99 -0.45 0.23 -12.73
C ALA A 99 -1.22 -0.54 -13.80
N GLN A 100 -1.76 -1.69 -13.41
CA GLN A 100 -2.66 -2.50 -14.23
C GLN A 100 -3.93 -2.70 -13.40
N ILE A 101 -5.06 -2.21 -13.91
CA ILE A 101 -6.35 -2.25 -13.20
C ILE A 101 -7.30 -3.16 -13.97
N GLY A 102 -7.81 -4.20 -13.32
CA GLY A 102 -8.86 -5.07 -13.86
C GLY A 102 -9.96 -5.32 -12.83
N ASN A 103 -11.06 -5.94 -13.27
CA ASN A 103 -12.23 -6.18 -12.41
C ASN A 103 -11.93 -7.08 -11.21
N GLU A 104 -11.01 -8.04 -11.38
CA GLU A 104 -10.67 -9.03 -10.35
C GLU A 104 -9.52 -8.57 -9.44
N GLY A 105 -8.85 -7.45 -9.76
CA GLY A 105 -7.73 -6.94 -8.98
C GLY A 105 -6.88 -5.91 -9.72
N SER A 106 -5.93 -5.34 -8.99
CA SER A 106 -5.01 -4.33 -9.48
C SER A 106 -3.57 -4.65 -9.12
N THR A 107 -2.63 -4.30 -9.99
CA THR A 107 -1.19 -4.32 -9.70
C THR A 107 -0.57 -2.96 -9.94
N ALA A 108 0.56 -2.70 -9.28
CA ALA A 108 1.36 -1.50 -9.53
C ALA A 108 2.83 -1.75 -9.31
N VAL A 109 3.68 -1.06 -10.09
CA VAL A 109 5.09 -0.91 -9.80
C VAL A 109 5.30 0.40 -9.08
N ILE A 110 5.89 0.37 -7.89
CA ILE A 110 6.08 1.51 -7.01
C ILE A 110 7.57 1.75 -6.80
N GLU A 111 7.98 3.01 -6.83
CA GLU A 111 9.32 3.44 -6.44
C GLU A 111 9.52 3.25 -4.94
N TRP A 112 10.59 2.54 -4.58
CA TRP A 112 11.03 2.40 -3.20
C TRP A 112 12.19 3.35 -2.93
N SER A 113 11.97 4.27 -1.99
CA SER A 113 12.89 5.33 -1.58
C SER A 113 13.43 5.15 -0.15
N ASN A 114 13.38 3.92 0.37
CA ASN A 114 13.65 3.63 1.79
C ASN A 114 12.75 4.40 2.77
N ASP A 115 11.55 4.75 2.33
CA ASP A 115 10.54 5.46 3.12
C ASP A 115 9.23 4.68 3.14
N TRP A 116 8.92 4.10 4.29
CA TRP A 116 7.69 3.34 4.51
C TRP A 116 6.44 4.21 4.37
N LEU A 117 6.51 5.51 4.68
CA LEU A 117 5.37 6.41 4.52
C LEU A 117 5.00 6.53 3.04
N LEU A 118 5.98 6.83 2.18
CA LEU A 118 5.76 6.97 0.75
C LEU A 118 5.29 5.66 0.12
N PHE A 119 5.86 4.54 0.57
CA PHE A 119 5.48 3.23 0.09
C PHE A 119 4.03 2.86 0.47
N LEU A 120 3.67 3.00 1.76
CA LEU A 120 2.31 2.71 2.23
C LEU A 120 1.28 3.66 1.63
N GLU A 121 1.63 4.93 1.43
CA GLU A 121 0.76 5.90 0.76
C GLU A 121 0.46 5.46 -0.69
N ALA A 122 1.47 5.00 -1.42
CA ALA A 122 1.26 4.51 -2.78
C ALA A 122 0.37 3.25 -2.85
N LEU A 123 0.31 2.44 -1.78
CA LEU A 123 -0.68 1.34 -1.66
C LEU A 123 -2.10 1.87 -1.56
N ILE A 124 -2.29 2.90 -0.73
CA ILE A 124 -3.59 3.55 -0.55
C ILE A 124 -4.03 4.19 -1.86
N GLN A 125 -3.12 4.86 -2.57
CA GLN A 125 -3.38 5.45 -3.90
C GLN A 125 -3.85 4.40 -4.91
N LEU A 126 -3.21 3.23 -4.97
CA LEU A 126 -3.63 2.13 -5.85
C LEU A 126 -5.03 1.62 -5.50
N ALA A 127 -5.34 1.50 -4.21
CA ALA A 127 -6.66 1.07 -3.75
C ALA A 127 -7.75 2.10 -4.11
N ILE A 128 -7.46 3.39 -3.95
CA ILE A 128 -8.35 4.50 -4.37
C ILE A 128 -8.55 4.49 -5.89
N LEU A 129 -7.47 4.27 -6.65
CA LEU A 129 -7.53 4.22 -8.12
C LEU A 129 -8.45 3.10 -8.60
N HIS A 130 -8.29 1.89 -8.04
CA HIS A 130 -9.11 0.73 -8.37
C HIS A 130 -10.58 0.91 -8.00
N LYS A 131 -10.88 1.42 -6.79
CA LYS A 131 -12.28 1.65 -6.37
C LYS A 131 -13.00 2.77 -7.12
N GLY A 132 -12.29 3.81 -7.51
CA GLY A 132 -12.94 4.97 -8.13
C GLY A 132 -13.45 4.73 -9.55
N GLU A 133 -13.25 3.55 -10.15
CA GLU A 133 -13.96 3.13 -11.37
C GLU A 133 -15.50 3.20 -11.19
N ASP A 134 -16.00 2.96 -9.97
CA ASP A 134 -17.44 2.90 -9.69
C ASP A 134 -18.11 4.27 -9.50
N SER A 135 -17.38 5.28 -9.01
CA SER A 135 -18.02 6.54 -8.57
C SER A 135 -17.32 7.84 -8.95
N GLN A 136 -16.08 7.83 -9.46
CA GLN A 136 -15.31 9.05 -9.84
C GLN A 136 -15.24 10.14 -8.74
N GLN A 137 -15.67 9.80 -7.52
CA GLN A 137 -15.76 10.70 -6.37
C GLN A 137 -14.54 10.50 -5.47
N MET A 138 -14.18 11.56 -4.76
CA MET A 138 -13.16 11.51 -3.72
C MET A 138 -13.64 10.63 -2.56
N GLN A 139 -12.92 9.54 -2.31
CA GLN A 139 -13.11 8.62 -1.19
C GLN A 139 -11.87 8.62 -0.29
N LEU A 140 -12.08 8.67 1.02
CA LEU A 140 -10.99 8.57 1.99
C LEU A 140 -11.05 7.21 2.70
N PRO A 141 -9.91 6.59 3.00
CA PRO A 141 -9.90 5.37 3.78
C PRO A 141 -10.48 5.60 5.18
N LEU A 142 -11.58 4.90 5.48
CA LEU A 142 -12.20 4.94 6.82
C LEU A 142 -11.75 3.77 7.69
N SER A 143 -11.24 2.69 7.09
CA SER A 143 -10.73 1.54 7.82
C SER A 143 -9.82 0.65 6.98
N PHE A 144 -8.95 -0.11 7.64
CA PHE A 144 -8.22 -1.23 7.05
C PHE A 144 -8.45 -2.48 7.88
N GLN A 145 -8.79 -3.59 7.22
CA GLN A 145 -9.01 -4.84 7.94
C GLN A 145 -7.70 -5.44 8.46
N LYS A 146 -6.67 -5.48 7.62
CA LYS A 146 -5.38 -6.10 7.94
C LYS A 146 -4.27 -5.51 7.09
N VAL A 147 -3.17 -5.16 7.75
CA VAL A 147 -1.89 -4.75 7.16
C VAL A 147 -0.80 -5.63 7.74
N ILE A 148 0.04 -6.17 6.87
CA ILE A 148 1.15 -7.04 7.26
C ILE A 148 2.42 -6.41 6.72
N ILE A 149 3.33 -6.05 7.61
CA ILE A 149 4.62 -5.48 7.24
C ILE A 149 5.70 -6.44 7.70
N ASP A 150 6.45 -6.99 6.74
CA ASP A 150 7.64 -7.79 7.02
C ASP A 150 8.87 -7.10 6.40
N PRO A 151 9.63 -6.32 7.19
CA PRO A 151 10.80 -5.62 6.69
C PRO A 151 11.89 -6.55 6.15
N SER A 152 11.93 -7.82 6.58
CA SER A 152 12.95 -8.78 6.10
C SER A 152 12.73 -9.21 4.65
N ARG A 153 11.52 -9.00 4.14
CA ARG A 153 11.13 -9.29 2.75
C ARG A 153 11.12 -8.05 1.87
N HIS A 154 11.47 -6.88 2.42
CA HIS A 154 11.48 -5.62 1.70
C HIS A 154 12.89 -5.33 1.16
N PRO A 155 13.03 -4.77 -0.06
CA PRO A 155 14.32 -4.30 -0.56
C PRO A 155 15.02 -3.35 0.43
N VAL A 156 16.31 -3.58 0.66
CA VAL A 156 17.16 -2.79 1.58
C VAL A 156 17.62 -1.48 0.91
N GLU A 157 17.71 -1.47 -0.41
CA GLU A 157 18.19 -0.35 -1.21
C GLU A 157 17.09 0.21 -2.09
N HIS A 158 17.28 1.44 -2.61
CA HIS A 158 16.34 2.08 -3.52
C HIS A 158 16.06 1.18 -4.73
N GLY A 159 14.79 1.11 -5.16
CA GLY A 159 14.43 0.18 -6.22
C GLY A 159 12.98 0.26 -6.64
N LYS A 160 12.52 -0.80 -7.32
CA LYS A 160 11.13 -0.96 -7.74
C LYS A 160 10.51 -2.12 -6.99
N SER A 161 9.26 -1.95 -6.57
CA SER A 161 8.47 -3.00 -5.94
C SER A 161 7.17 -3.19 -6.70
N THR A 162 6.87 -4.41 -7.11
CA THR A 162 5.58 -4.74 -7.73
C THR A 162 4.60 -5.20 -6.66
N LEU A 163 3.38 -4.68 -6.74
CA LEU A 163 2.31 -4.89 -5.78
C LEU A 163 1.06 -5.39 -6.49
N SER A 164 0.24 -6.12 -5.74
CA SER A 164 -1.01 -6.70 -6.19
C SER A 164 -2.05 -6.60 -5.08
N THR A 165 -3.31 -6.33 -5.42
CA THR A 165 -4.41 -6.33 -4.46
C THR A 165 -5.02 -7.74 -4.36
N PRO A 166 -5.38 -8.22 -3.16
CA PRO A 166 -6.13 -9.47 -3.02
C PRO A 166 -7.56 -9.32 -3.53
N ASN A 167 -8.19 -10.44 -3.91
CA ASN A 167 -9.60 -10.49 -4.33
C ASN A 167 -10.53 -9.74 -3.36
N GLN A 168 -11.42 -8.91 -3.89
CA GLN A 168 -12.39 -8.18 -3.10
C GLN A 168 -13.44 -9.14 -2.49
N ASP A 169 -13.53 -9.16 -1.16
CA ASP A 169 -14.81 -9.46 -0.51
C ASP A 169 -15.68 -8.20 -0.61
N SER A 170 -16.84 -8.32 -1.28
CA SER A 170 -17.73 -7.25 -1.72
C SER A 170 -18.40 -6.40 -0.62
N ASN A 171 -17.99 -6.54 0.64
CA ASN A 171 -18.62 -5.89 1.80
C ASN A 171 -17.66 -5.02 2.64
N VAL A 172 -16.48 -4.66 2.11
CA VAL A 172 -15.48 -3.86 2.86
C VAL A 172 -15.08 -2.60 2.10
N ASP A 173 -15.09 -1.45 2.80
CA ASP A 173 -14.73 -0.15 2.24
C ASP A 173 -13.29 -0.11 1.69
N PHE A 174 -12.37 -0.92 2.22
CA PHE A 174 -11.06 -1.24 1.63
C PHE A 174 -10.59 -2.60 2.21
N PRO A 175 -10.81 -3.75 1.55
CA PRO A 175 -10.34 -5.04 2.08
C PRO A 175 -8.81 -5.12 2.02
N ILE A 176 -8.23 -5.70 3.08
CA ILE A 176 -6.82 -6.16 3.21
C ILE A 176 -5.80 -5.33 2.40
N ILE A 177 -5.20 -4.31 3.01
CA ILE A 177 -3.92 -3.75 2.50
C ILE A 177 -2.80 -4.68 2.99
N GLY A 178 -2.74 -5.87 2.40
CA GLY A 178 -1.63 -6.78 2.60
C GLY A 178 -0.44 -6.34 1.76
N ASN A 179 0.78 -6.49 2.28
CA ASN A 179 1.98 -6.56 1.47
C ASN A 179 1.94 -7.82 0.58
N LEU A 180 1.04 -7.87 -0.40
CA LEU A 180 1.25 -8.69 -1.59
C LEU A 180 2.16 -7.90 -2.53
N VAL A 181 3.35 -7.67 -2.00
CA VAL A 181 4.54 -7.27 -2.74
C VAL A 181 5.06 -8.55 -3.38
N TYR A 182 4.68 -8.81 -4.62
CA TYR A 182 5.46 -9.70 -5.47
C TYR A 182 6.65 -8.89 -5.98
N CYS A 183 7.71 -8.80 -5.17
CA CYS A 183 8.99 -8.33 -5.68
C CYS A 183 9.62 -9.46 -6.50
N GLU A 184 9.23 -9.62 -7.76
CA GLU A 184 10.10 -10.32 -8.72
C GLU A 184 11.32 -9.42 -8.96
N SER A 185 12.43 -9.69 -8.26
CA SER A 185 13.73 -9.25 -8.72
C SER A 185 14.13 -10.13 -9.90
N SER A 186 13.85 -9.69 -11.13
CA SER A 186 14.55 -10.22 -12.30
C SER A 186 15.96 -9.63 -12.31
N VAL A 187 16.97 -10.43 -11.93
CA VAL A 187 18.34 -10.19 -12.38
C VAL A 187 18.40 -10.72 -13.81
N LEU A 188 18.52 -9.81 -14.76
CA LEU A 188 19.03 -10.11 -16.09
C LEU A 188 20.46 -10.64 -15.91
N ASP A 189 20.64 -11.95 -16.05
CA ASP A 189 21.96 -12.49 -16.38
C ASP A 189 22.27 -12.10 -17.84
N HIS A 190 22.89 -10.93 -18.00
CA HIS A 190 23.79 -10.70 -19.14
C HIS A 190 25.20 -11.08 -18.70
N ALA A 191 25.53 -12.35 -18.82
CA ALA A 191 26.91 -12.78 -19.00
C ALA A 191 27.06 -13.25 -20.46
N THR A 192 27.44 -12.31 -21.32
CA THR A 192 28.13 -12.63 -22.56
C THR A 192 29.46 -13.26 -22.18
N THR A 193 29.71 -14.50 -22.56
CA THR A 193 31.07 -14.96 -22.85
C THR A 193 31.01 -15.93 -24.02
N GLU A 194 31.27 -15.38 -25.21
CA GLU A 194 31.87 -16.16 -26.28
C GLU A 194 33.27 -16.61 -25.80
N ALA A 195 33.53 -17.91 -25.83
CA ALA A 195 34.82 -18.49 -26.22
C ALA A 195 34.61 -19.98 -26.51
N GLY A 196 34.83 -20.36 -27.76
CA GLY A 196 34.61 -21.70 -28.26
C GLY A 196 35.64 -22.74 -27.81
N TYR A 197 35.24 -24.00 -27.99
CA TYR A 197 36.09 -25.11 -28.40
C TYR A 197 35.34 -25.77 -29.57
N VAL A 198 35.68 -25.40 -30.82
CA VAL A 198 36.65 -26.09 -31.72
C VAL A 198 37.19 -25.05 -32.70
#